data_AF-A1DYQ9-F1
#
_entry.id   AF-A1DYQ9-F1
#
_cell.length_a   1.000
_cell.length_b   1.000
_cell.length_c   1.000
_cell.angle_alpha   90.00
_cell.angle_beta   90.00
_cell.angle_gamma   90.00
#
_symmetry.space_group_name_H-M   'P 1'
#
loop_
_entity.id
_entity.type
_entity.pdbx_description
1 polymer ?
#
loop_
_entity_poly.entity_id
_entity_poly.type
_entity_poly.pdbx_seq_one_letter_code
_entity_poly.pdbx_strand_id
1 'polypeptide(L)'
;HPKWRDSFPVPLDDDTGTSFLNGLLRTASTESKPRLQKNKTTLCQFLWSENHPEALQALISLPEELSFSIDIEPSTTRFELAIYEDGNEIASLGPAYATLSNSQAKIKVRKREIKFYRRNPTVSLFIVARAGGM
;
A
#
# COMPACT_ATOMS: atom_id res chain seq x y z
N HIS A 1 -0.84 28.90 -30.53
CA HIS A 1 0.00 27.67 -30.58
C HIS A 1 0.98 27.69 -29.41
N PRO A 2 1.07 26.65 -28.57
CA PRO A 2 1.99 26.64 -27.44
C PRO A 2 3.44 26.36 -27.91
N LYS A 3 4.37 27.25 -27.55
CA LYS A 3 5.80 27.26 -27.94
C LYS A 3 6.69 26.33 -27.09
N TRP A 4 6.11 25.27 -26.52
CA TRP A 4 6.81 24.39 -25.58
C TRP A 4 8.03 23.66 -26.21
N ARG A 5 8.05 23.54 -27.54
CA ARG A 5 9.19 23.00 -28.28
C ARG A 5 10.41 23.94 -28.27
N ASP A 6 10.21 25.23 -28.10
CA ASP A 6 11.31 26.23 -28.09
C ASP A 6 12.01 26.30 -26.73
N SER A 7 11.42 25.68 -25.69
CA SER A 7 11.92 25.70 -24.31
C SER A 7 12.70 24.45 -23.93
N PHE A 8 12.79 23.47 -24.82
CA PHE A 8 13.54 22.25 -24.57
C PHE A 8 14.99 22.47 -24.99
N PRO A 9 15.95 22.51 -24.04
CA PRO A 9 17.35 22.73 -24.40
C PRO A 9 17.81 21.56 -25.27
N VAL A 10 18.20 21.87 -26.51
CA VAL A 10 18.86 20.91 -27.39
C VAL A 10 20.22 20.60 -26.77
N PRO A 11 20.54 19.34 -26.42
CA PRO A 11 21.85 19.02 -25.90
C PRO A 11 22.89 19.29 -26.99
N LEU A 12 23.80 20.21 -26.69
CA LEU A 12 25.00 20.44 -27.49
C LEU A 12 25.93 19.25 -27.23
N ASP A 13 26.12 18.45 -28.26
CA ASP A 13 27.10 17.36 -28.38
C ASP A 13 26.68 16.03 -27.72
N ASP A 14 26.94 14.91 -28.41
CA ASP A 14 26.50 13.55 -28.04
C ASP A 14 26.94 13.13 -26.63
N ASP A 15 28.14 13.55 -26.21
CA ASP A 15 28.69 13.28 -24.89
C ASP A 15 27.93 14.00 -23.77
N THR A 16 27.56 15.26 -24.00
CA THR A 16 26.78 16.08 -23.07
C THR A 16 25.34 15.58 -22.98
N GLY A 17 24.75 15.18 -24.13
CA GLY A 17 23.42 14.58 -24.18
C GLY A 17 23.34 13.27 -23.41
N THR A 18 24.35 12.42 -23.54
CA THR A 18 24.43 11.14 -22.82
C THR A 18 24.63 11.36 -21.32
N SER A 19 25.49 12.30 -20.93
CA SER A 19 25.72 12.66 -19.53
C SER A 19 24.46 13.25 -18.88
N PHE A 20 23.73 14.12 -19.59
CA PHE A 20 22.47 14.69 -19.13
C PHE A 20 21.39 13.63 -18.97
N LEU A 21 21.21 12.73 -19.95
CA LEU A 21 20.26 11.62 -19.87
C LEU A 21 20.60 10.66 -18.73
N ASN A 22 21.88 10.30 -18.58
CA ASN A 22 22.33 9.48 -17.46
C ASN A 22 22.15 10.19 -16.12
N GLY A 23 22.33 11.52 -16.09
CA GLY A 23 22.01 12.38 -14.95
C GLY A 23 20.53 12.32 -14.58
N LEU A 24 19.63 12.52 -15.55
CA LEU A 24 18.18 12.40 -15.35
C LEU A 24 17.77 11.00 -14.90
N LEU A 25 18.30 9.96 -15.52
CA LEU A 25 18.04 8.56 -15.16
C LEU A 25 18.57 8.23 -13.76
N ARG A 26 19.75 8.75 -13.40
CA ARG A 26 20.34 8.59 -12.07
C ARG A 26 19.52 9.31 -11.01
N THR A 27 19.08 10.53 -11.29
CA THR A 27 18.20 11.31 -10.39
C THR A 27 16.84 10.62 -10.22
N ALA A 28 16.21 10.14 -11.30
CA ALA A 28 15.01 9.32 -11.22
C ALA A 28 15.24 8.00 -10.45
N SER A 29 16.44 7.41 -10.58
CA SER A 29 16.85 6.20 -9.85
C SER A 29 17.19 6.47 -8.38
N THR A 30 17.52 7.71 -7.99
CA THR A 30 17.76 8.11 -6.59
C THR A 30 16.51 8.67 -5.92
N GLU A 31 15.63 9.36 -6.63
CA GLU A 31 14.33 9.81 -6.11
C GLU A 31 13.35 8.65 -5.93
N SER A 32 13.57 7.53 -6.60
CA SER A 32 12.87 6.26 -6.31
C SER A 32 13.42 5.50 -5.10
N LYS A 33 14.45 6.01 -4.39
CA LYS A 33 15.08 5.33 -3.24
C LYS A 33 14.52 5.60 -1.83
N PRO A 34 13.46 6.39 -1.58
CA PRO A 34 12.61 6.10 -0.42
C PRO A 34 11.58 5.01 -0.82
N ARG A 35 11.94 4.08 -1.72
CA ARG A 35 11.21 2.82 -1.88
C ARG A 35 11.33 2.04 -0.59
N LEU A 36 10.32 2.24 0.25
CA LEU A 36 9.83 1.37 1.30
C LEU A 36 10.91 0.40 1.80
N GLN A 37 11.45 0.67 2.99
CA GLN A 37 11.81 -0.47 3.84
C GLN A 37 10.59 -1.39 3.81
N LYS A 38 10.70 -2.53 3.13
CA LYS A 38 9.59 -3.45 3.00
C LYS A 38 9.32 -3.91 4.42
N ASN A 39 8.29 -3.34 5.04
CA ASN A 39 7.86 -3.76 6.37
C ASN A 39 7.71 -5.27 6.30
N LYS A 40 8.57 -5.99 7.02
CA LYS A 40 8.51 -7.46 7.08
C LYS A 40 7.37 -7.91 7.98
N THR A 41 6.86 -6.99 8.80
CA THR A 41 5.83 -7.19 9.79
C THR A 41 4.73 -6.16 9.60
N THR A 42 3.56 -6.44 10.17
CA THR A 42 2.49 -5.46 10.27
C THR A 42 2.82 -4.44 11.35
N LEU A 43 2.77 -3.15 11.00
CA LEU A 43 2.93 -2.03 11.94
C LEU A 43 1.61 -1.28 12.03
N CYS A 44 1.23 -0.90 13.25
CA CYS A 44 0.08 -0.05 13.53
C CYS A 44 0.53 1.10 14.42
N GLN A 45 0.30 2.32 13.97
CA GLN A 45 0.62 3.54 14.69
C GLN A 45 -0.64 4.37 14.87
N PHE A 46 -0.78 4.97 16.05
CA PHE A 46 -1.86 5.92 16.32
C PHE A 46 -1.29 7.33 16.38
N LEU A 47 -1.96 8.25 15.71
CA LEU A 47 -1.60 9.66 15.64
C LEU A 47 -2.78 10.49 16.12
N TRP A 48 -2.48 11.46 16.98
CA TRP A 48 -3.41 12.50 17.41
C TRP A 48 -2.87 13.85 16.95
N SER A 49 -3.77 14.79 16.66
CA SER A 49 -3.40 16.15 16.22
C SER A 49 -4.38 17.16 16.78
N GLU A 50 -3.88 18.32 17.20
CA GLU A 50 -4.69 19.45 17.64
C GLU A 50 -5.67 19.96 16.58
N ASN A 51 -5.41 19.70 15.29
CA ASN A 51 -6.32 20.08 14.20
C ASN A 51 -7.59 19.23 14.17
N HIS A 52 -7.56 18.02 14.76
CA HIS A 52 -8.69 17.08 14.85
C HIS A 52 -8.68 16.41 16.23
N PRO A 53 -8.92 17.17 17.31
CA PRO A 53 -8.70 16.70 18.68
C PRO A 53 -9.66 15.56 19.08
N GLU A 54 -10.83 15.48 18.44
CA GLU A 54 -11.85 14.45 18.62
C GLU A 54 -11.52 13.12 17.94
N ALA A 55 -10.54 13.09 17.03
CA ALA A 55 -10.29 11.95 16.16
C ALA A 55 -8.91 11.34 16.40
N LEU A 56 -8.88 10.03 16.66
CA LEU A 56 -7.64 9.26 16.65
C LEU A 56 -7.41 8.68 15.27
N GLN A 57 -6.27 8.99 14.67
CA GLN A 57 -5.91 8.47 13.36
C GLN A 57 -5.06 7.22 13.51
N ALA A 58 -5.36 6.18 12.72
CA ALA A 58 -4.55 4.99 12.61
C ALA A 58 -3.81 4.99 11.27
N LEU A 59 -2.53 4.64 11.31
CA LEU A 59 -1.72 4.30 10.15
C LEU A 59 -1.33 2.82 10.27
N ILE A 60 -1.74 2.03 9.29
CA ILE A 60 -1.37 0.62 9.19
C ILE A 60 -0.44 0.44 8.00
N SER A 61 0.71 -0.19 8.25
CA SER A 61 1.64 -0.62 7.22
C SER A 61 1.75 -2.15 7.23
N LEU A 62 1.61 -2.76 6.07
CA LEU A 62 1.49 -4.20 5.88
C LEU A 62 2.73 -4.80 5.18
N PRO A 63 3.03 -6.07 5.44
CA PRO A 63 3.98 -6.82 4.64
C PRO A 63 3.52 -7.02 3.20
N GLU A 64 4.42 -7.53 2.36
CA GLU A 64 4.08 -7.89 0.97
C GLU A 64 3.08 -9.06 0.92
N GLU A 65 3.12 -9.94 1.91
CA GLU A 65 2.26 -11.11 2.03
C GLU A 65 1.72 -11.24 3.45
N LEU A 66 0.44 -11.56 3.57
CA LEU A 66 -0.22 -11.95 4.81
C LEU A 66 -0.56 -13.43 4.75
N SER A 67 -0.45 -14.13 5.87
CA SER A 67 -0.85 -15.54 5.99
C SER A 67 -2.02 -15.64 6.97
N PHE A 68 -3.13 -16.22 6.50
CA PHE A 68 -4.30 -16.52 7.31
C PHE A 68 -4.43 -18.03 7.45
N SER A 69 -4.68 -18.51 8.67
CA SER A 69 -5.08 -19.91 8.87
C SER A 69 -6.55 -20.06 8.49
N ILE A 70 -6.88 -21.10 7.74
CA ILE A 70 -8.23 -21.39 7.25
C ILE A 70 -8.59 -22.84 7.59
N ASP A 71 -9.68 -23.04 8.30
CA ASP A 71 -10.12 -24.39 8.69
C ASP A 71 -10.73 -25.17 7.52
N ILE A 72 -11.35 -24.45 6.58
CA ILE A 72 -12.00 -25.00 5.39
C ILE A 72 -11.46 -24.24 4.18
N GLU A 73 -11.06 -24.96 3.15
CA GLU A 73 -10.56 -24.36 1.92
C GLU A 73 -11.71 -23.65 1.17
N PRO A 74 -11.59 -22.35 0.88
CA PRO A 74 -12.62 -21.61 0.17
C PRO A 74 -12.69 -22.02 -1.30
N SER A 75 -13.88 -21.90 -1.90
CA SER A 75 -14.10 -22.20 -3.33
C SER A 75 -13.45 -21.21 -4.30
N THR A 76 -12.85 -20.14 -3.78
CA THR A 76 -12.23 -19.07 -4.56
C THR A 76 -10.89 -18.67 -3.95
N THR A 77 -9.97 -18.24 -4.82
CA THR A 77 -8.69 -17.65 -4.44
C THR A 77 -8.75 -16.13 -4.37
N ARG A 78 -9.87 -15.52 -4.77
CA ARG A 78 -10.06 -14.07 -4.76
C ARG A 78 -10.68 -13.64 -3.44
N PHE A 79 -10.05 -12.66 -2.78
CA PHE A 79 -10.52 -12.09 -1.53
C PHE A 79 -10.66 -10.58 -1.63
N GLU A 80 -11.54 -10.01 -0.80
CA GLU A 80 -11.58 -8.59 -0.49
C GLU A 80 -10.96 -8.37 0.89
N LEU A 81 -9.84 -7.65 0.94
CA LEU A 81 -9.18 -7.29 2.18
C LEU A 81 -9.73 -5.96 2.72
N ALA A 82 -9.93 -5.89 4.03
CA ALA A 82 -10.26 -4.63 4.69
C ALA A 82 -9.83 -4.60 6.15
N ILE A 83 -9.82 -3.40 6.72
CA ILE A 83 -9.66 -3.16 8.16
C ILE A 83 -11.04 -3.04 8.78
N TYR A 84 -11.24 -3.83 9.83
CA TYR A 84 -12.45 -3.86 10.63
C TYR A 84 -12.20 -3.29 12.01
N GLU A 85 -13.21 -2.62 12.54
CA GLU A 85 -13.27 -2.12 13.91
C GLU A 85 -14.69 -2.35 14.42
N ASP A 86 -14.81 -3.00 15.58
CA ASP A 86 -16.12 -3.36 16.16
C ASP A 86 -17.03 -4.12 15.17
N GLY A 87 -16.46 -5.09 14.44
CA GLY A 87 -17.19 -5.87 13.43
C GLY A 87 -17.58 -5.11 12.16
N ASN A 88 -17.25 -3.82 12.05
CA ASN A 88 -17.58 -2.99 10.89
C ASN A 88 -16.36 -2.71 10.02
N GLU A 89 -16.53 -2.75 8.71
CA GLU A 89 -15.51 -2.28 7.77
C GLU A 89 -15.32 -0.76 7.94
N ILE A 90 -14.09 -0.35 8.24
CA ILE A 90 -13.73 1.07 8.39
C ILE A 90 -12.75 1.55 7.33
N ALA A 91 -12.01 0.64 6.68
CA ALA A 91 -11.10 1.00 5.61
C ALA A 91 -10.86 -0.18 4.63
N SER A 92 -11.03 0.05 3.33
CA SER A 92 -10.81 -0.96 2.31
C SER A 92 -9.33 -1.05 1.88
N LEU A 93 -8.80 -2.28 1.86
CA LEU A 93 -7.50 -2.63 1.28
C LEU A 93 -7.64 -3.16 -0.16
N GLY A 94 -8.88 -3.42 -0.59
CA GLY A 94 -9.23 -3.84 -1.94
C GLY A 94 -9.02 -5.33 -2.22
N PRO A 95 -9.16 -5.73 -3.50
CA PRO A 95 -9.09 -7.13 -3.89
C PRO A 95 -7.66 -7.65 -3.81
N ALA A 96 -7.55 -8.89 -3.36
CA ALA A 96 -6.30 -9.64 -3.29
C ALA A 96 -6.53 -11.09 -3.74
N TYR A 97 -5.44 -11.75 -4.14
CA TYR A 97 -5.47 -13.16 -4.51
C TYR A 97 -4.61 -13.95 -3.53
N ALA A 98 -5.12 -15.11 -3.14
CA ALA A 98 -4.46 -16.02 -2.23
C ALA A 98 -3.90 -17.23 -2.99
N THR A 99 -2.74 -17.70 -2.53
CA THR A 99 -2.34 -19.09 -2.73
C THR A 99 -2.86 -19.90 -1.55
N LEU A 100 -3.67 -20.93 -1.83
CA LEU A 100 -4.24 -21.83 -0.82
C LEU A 100 -3.35 -23.07 -0.73
N SER A 101 -2.86 -23.40 0.47
CA SER A 101 -2.16 -24.66 0.72
C SER A 101 -2.13 -24.98 2.21
N ASN A 102 -2.25 -26.27 2.56
CA ASN A 102 -2.07 -26.77 3.93
C ASN A 102 -2.85 -25.99 5.00
N SER A 103 -4.14 -25.71 4.76
CA SER A 103 -4.98 -24.92 5.69
C SER A 103 -4.48 -23.49 5.92
N GLN A 104 -3.75 -22.93 4.95
CA GLN A 104 -3.31 -21.54 4.94
C GLN A 104 -3.69 -20.84 3.65
N ALA A 105 -4.11 -19.58 3.78
CA ALA A 105 -4.26 -18.65 2.68
C ALA A 105 -3.13 -17.61 2.74
N LYS A 106 -2.22 -17.68 1.77
CA LYS A 106 -1.14 -16.69 1.60
C LYS A 106 -1.57 -15.63 0.61
N ILE A 107 -1.79 -14.41 1.09
CA ILE A 107 -2.39 -13.32 0.33
C ILE A 107 -1.35 -12.26 0.02
N LYS A 108 -1.15 -11.98 -1.27
CA LYS A 108 -0.31 -10.86 -1.70
C LYS A 108 -1.05 -9.54 -1.54
N VAL A 109 -0.50 -8.64 -0.72
CA VAL A 109 -1.11 -7.35 -0.39
C VAL A 109 -0.70 -6.29 -1.40
N ARG A 110 -1.67 -5.75 -2.14
CA ARG A 110 -1.44 -4.68 -3.13
C ARG A 110 -1.33 -3.30 -2.48
N LYS A 111 -2.30 -2.95 -1.62
CA LYS A 111 -2.32 -1.71 -0.85
C LYS A 111 -1.67 -1.95 0.52
N ARG A 112 -0.37 -1.64 0.62
CA ARG A 112 0.45 -1.94 1.79
C ARG A 112 0.42 -0.88 2.88
N GLU A 113 -0.14 0.28 2.62
CA GLU A 113 -0.30 1.35 3.61
C GLU A 113 -1.71 1.91 3.53
N ILE A 114 -2.30 2.16 4.69
CA ILE A 114 -3.61 2.77 4.79
C ILE A 114 -3.71 3.64 6.04
N LYS A 115 -4.35 4.80 5.87
CA LYS A 115 -4.60 5.77 6.93
C LYS A 115 -6.10 5.99 7.04
N PHE A 116 -6.63 5.99 8.26
CA PHE A 116 -8.06 6.20 8.51
C PHE A 116 -8.25 6.74 9.93
N TYR A 117 -9.41 7.36 10.19
CA TYR A 117 -9.81 7.73 11.54
C TYR A 117 -10.54 6.56 12.20
N ARG A 118 -10.20 6.29 13.46
CA ARG A 118 -10.90 5.30 14.28
C ARG A 118 -12.28 5.82 14.64
N ARG A 119 -13.28 4.95 14.60
CA ARG A 119 -14.64 5.22 15.09
C ARG A 119 -14.75 4.94 16.57
N ASN A 120 -14.15 3.84 17.02
CA ASN A 120 -14.08 3.47 18.43
C ASN A 120 -12.66 3.03 18.84
N PRO A 121 -11.84 3.95 19.39
CA PRO A 121 -10.47 3.64 19.77
C PRO A 121 -10.29 2.55 20.84
N THR A 122 -11.34 2.24 21.61
CA THR A 122 -11.23 1.29 22.74
C THR A 122 -11.34 -0.17 22.32
N VAL A 123 -11.75 -0.45 21.07
CA VAL A 123 -11.83 -1.82 20.54
C VAL A 123 -10.60 -2.18 19.72
N SER A 124 -10.43 -3.46 19.40
CA SER A 124 -9.33 -3.92 18.53
C SER A 124 -9.61 -3.67 17.05
N LEU A 125 -8.52 -3.51 16.29
CA LEU A 125 -8.54 -3.50 14.83
C LEU A 125 -8.24 -4.90 14.30
N PHE A 126 -8.93 -5.30 13.23
CA PHE A 126 -8.73 -6.58 12.57
C PHE A 126 -8.46 -6.38 11.08
N ILE A 127 -7.55 -7.17 10.53
CA ILE A 127 -7.43 -7.33 9.08
C ILE A 127 -8.29 -8.53 8.70
N VAL A 128 -9.29 -8.31 7.86
CA VAL A 128 -10.25 -9.34 7.46
C VAL A 128 -10.08 -9.62 5.97
N ALA A 129 -10.02 -10.91 5.62
CA ALA A 129 -10.09 -11.39 4.25
C ALA A 129 -11.46 -12.05 4.04
N ARG A 130 -12.27 -11.48 3.14
CA ARG A 130 -13.58 -12.05 2.76
C ARG A 130 -13.49 -12.67 1.39
N ALA A 131 -14.03 -13.87 1.18
CA ALA A 131 -14.12 -14.44 -0.16
C ALA A 131 -14.88 -13.48 -1.10
N GLY A 132 -14.30 -13.16 -2.25
CA GLY A 132 -14.84 -12.17 -3.17
C GLY A 132 -15.23 -12.79 -4.51
N GLY A 133 -16.47 -12.53 -4.94
CA GLY A 133 -17.03 -13.05 -6.19
C GLY A 133 -17.60 -14.46 -6.01
N MET A 134 -18.93 -14.54 -6.04
CA MET A 134 -19.68 -15.73 -6.49
C MET A 134 -20.34 -15.39 -7.81
#